data_AF-A0A3R7HGK7-F1
#
_entry.id   AF-A0A3R7HGK7-F1
#
_cell.length_a   1.000
_cell.length_b   1.000
_cell.length_c   1.000
_cell.angle_alpha   90.00
_cell.angle_beta   90.00
_cell.angle_gamma   90.00
#
_symmetry.space_group_name_H-M   'P 1'
#
loop_
_entity.id
_entity.type
_entity.pdbx_description
1 polymer ?
#
loop_
_entity_poly.entity_id
_entity_poly.type
_entity_poly.pdbx_seq_one_letter_code
_entity_poly.pdbx_strand_id
1 'polypeptide(L)'
;MASSPHKAHDAPHVSDGSFSRHQELMRLYSSTRGRSNSVTSNTSSLTLPSDRGVSQRDLAVLQSKFQFIRDDEADAEEGDTDWQVRMSVRYYRQLFREYALADLSKYQEGKIGLRWRTEMEVVSGKGQFLCGNKRCDVRVRLHSYELLFAYVEHGEKKRCLVKVRVCGDCAKKIFFKKLAEVRRKEEKMERRKLVMFEMMLMIMAKMKMECLVKVFTSYA
;
A
#
# COMPACT_ATOMS: atom_id res chain seq x y z
N MET A 1 36.05 19.20 17.09
CA MET A 1 36.60 19.09 15.72
C MET A 1 35.75 18.10 14.96
N ALA A 2 35.26 18.54 13.81
CA ALA A 2 34.30 17.82 12.98
C ALA A 2 34.94 16.64 12.25
N SER A 3 34.19 15.55 12.11
CA SER A 3 34.46 14.51 11.11
C SER A 3 33.13 13.97 10.60
N SER A 4 32.93 14.17 9.29
CA SER A 4 31.73 14.01 8.49
C SER A 4 31.09 12.62 8.51
N PRO A 5 29.78 12.50 8.23
CA PRO A 5 29.16 11.23 7.88
C PRO A 5 29.43 10.87 6.41
N HIS A 6 29.75 9.61 6.18
CA HIS A 6 29.93 9.01 4.87
C HIS A 6 28.69 9.19 3.98
N LYS A 7 28.90 9.72 2.77
CA LYS A 7 27.90 9.75 1.69
C LYS A 7 27.70 8.32 1.16
N ALA A 8 26.54 7.74 1.44
CA ALA A 8 26.04 6.60 0.68
C ALA A 8 25.31 7.14 -0.56
N HIS A 9 25.85 6.82 -1.73
CA HIS A 9 25.21 7.05 -3.01
C HIS A 9 24.10 6.00 -3.19
N ASP A 10 22.87 6.31 -2.79
CA ASP A 10 21.72 5.46 -3.08
C ASP A 10 21.26 5.70 -4.52
N ALA A 11 21.75 4.86 -5.44
CA ALA A 11 21.11 4.63 -6.72
C ALA A 11 19.70 4.05 -6.49
N PRO A 12 18.69 4.39 -7.31
CA PRO A 12 17.35 3.88 -7.12
C PRO A 12 17.30 2.41 -7.56
N HIS A 13 17.48 1.50 -6.61
CA HIS A 13 17.29 0.07 -6.80
C HIS A 13 15.78 -0.22 -6.97
N VAL A 14 15.29 -0.09 -8.21
CA VAL A 14 14.01 -0.70 -8.61
C VAL A 14 14.23 -2.21 -8.50
N SER A 15 13.51 -2.89 -7.61
CA SER A 15 13.60 -4.34 -7.49
C SER A 15 13.24 -5.00 -8.83
N ASP A 16 14.24 -5.63 -9.43
CA ASP A 16 14.27 -6.21 -10.78
C ASP A 16 13.04 -7.11 -11.08
N GLY A 17 12.52 -7.80 -10.04
CA GLY A 17 11.34 -8.66 -10.17
C GLY A 17 10.00 -7.96 -10.41
N SER A 18 9.78 -6.73 -9.93
CA SER A 18 8.48 -6.03 -10.11
C SER A 18 8.33 -5.46 -11.52
N PHE A 19 9.44 -5.02 -12.11
CA PHE A 19 9.49 -4.54 -13.50
C PHE A 19 9.31 -5.70 -14.49
N SER A 20 10.04 -6.81 -14.28
CA SER A 20 9.92 -8.01 -15.13
C SER A 20 8.50 -8.58 -15.10
N ARG A 21 7.88 -8.68 -13.91
CA ARG A 21 6.48 -9.13 -13.78
C ARG A 21 5.51 -8.23 -14.52
N HIS A 22 5.65 -6.90 -14.42
CA HIS A 22 4.80 -5.99 -15.18
C HIS A 22 4.98 -6.14 -16.69
N GLN A 23 6.23 -6.29 -17.16
CA GLN A 23 6.54 -6.43 -18.58
C GLN A 23 5.99 -7.74 -19.15
N GLU A 24 6.17 -8.85 -18.45
CA GLU A 24 5.59 -10.15 -18.81
C GLU A 24 4.05 -10.07 -18.84
N LEU A 25 3.48 -9.38 -17.85
CA LEU A 25 2.05 -9.18 -17.72
C LEU A 25 1.47 -8.25 -18.81
N MET A 26 2.20 -7.21 -19.22
CA MET A 26 1.88 -6.40 -20.40
C MET A 26 1.99 -7.20 -21.70
N ARG A 27 2.95 -8.12 -21.79
CA ARG A 27 3.10 -9.03 -22.94
C ARG A 27 1.90 -9.98 -23.05
N LEU A 28 1.47 -10.58 -21.94
CA LEU A 28 0.24 -11.39 -21.88
C LEU A 28 -1.00 -10.57 -22.28
N TYR A 29 -1.15 -9.36 -21.74
CA TYR A 29 -2.24 -8.45 -22.09
C TYR A 29 -2.25 -8.07 -23.58
N SER A 30 -1.09 -7.76 -24.14
CA SER A 30 -0.96 -7.42 -25.56
C SER A 30 -1.22 -8.62 -26.46
N SER A 31 -0.83 -9.82 -26.03
CA SER A 31 -1.08 -11.06 -26.78
C SER A 31 -2.56 -11.45 -26.82
N THR A 32 -3.32 -11.15 -25.76
CA THR A 32 -4.77 -11.41 -25.74
C THR A 32 -5.55 -10.38 -26.54
N ARG A 33 -5.11 -9.11 -26.56
CA ARG A 33 -5.75 -8.03 -27.34
C ARG A 33 -5.33 -8.00 -28.82
N GLY A 34 -4.11 -8.43 -29.14
CA GLY A 34 -3.52 -8.39 -30.49
C GLY A 34 -3.82 -9.60 -31.37
N ARG A 35 -4.46 -10.65 -30.84
CA ARG A 35 -4.77 -11.88 -31.57
C ARG A 35 -5.93 -11.72 -32.58
N SER A 36 -6.49 -10.52 -32.71
CA SER A 36 -7.54 -10.21 -33.69
C SER A 36 -7.03 -10.09 -35.14
N ASN A 37 -5.70 -10.12 -35.40
CA ASN A 37 -5.15 -9.84 -36.74
C ASN A 37 -4.20 -10.89 -37.35
N SER A 38 -4.10 -12.13 -36.83
CA SER A 38 -3.36 -13.16 -37.58
C SER A 38 -3.91 -14.57 -37.39
N VAL A 39 -4.26 -15.18 -38.52
CA VAL A 39 -4.68 -16.57 -38.71
C VAL A 39 -3.42 -17.44 -38.85
N THR A 40 -3.53 -18.73 -38.45
CA THR A 40 -2.54 -19.86 -38.54
C THR A 40 -1.54 -19.93 -37.36
N SER A 41 -1.26 -21.03 -36.63
CA SER A 41 -1.76 -22.42 -36.55
C SER A 41 -1.32 -23.04 -35.21
N ASN A 42 -2.08 -24.05 -34.74
CA ASN A 42 -1.67 -25.18 -33.89
C ASN A 42 -1.19 -24.95 -32.43
N THR A 43 -2.13 -24.67 -31.51
CA THR A 43 -2.10 -25.30 -30.18
C THR A 43 -3.53 -25.45 -29.66
N SER A 44 -3.85 -26.66 -29.20
CA SER A 44 -5.21 -27.10 -28.88
C SER A 44 -5.72 -26.50 -27.57
N SER A 45 -7.02 -26.18 -27.54
CA SER A 45 -7.85 -25.93 -26.34
C SER A 45 -7.98 -24.51 -25.77
N LEU A 46 -7.73 -23.44 -26.53
CA LEU A 46 -8.05 -22.07 -26.12
C LEU A 46 -8.77 -21.28 -27.23
N THR A 47 -10.02 -21.62 -27.51
CA THR A 47 -10.92 -20.75 -28.27
C THR A 47 -11.76 -19.92 -27.30
N LEU A 48 -11.35 -18.67 -27.05
CA LEU A 48 -12.31 -17.61 -26.74
C LEU A 48 -12.73 -17.02 -28.08
N PRO A 49 -14.03 -17.05 -28.45
CA PRO A 49 -14.51 -16.46 -29.68
C PRO A 49 -14.23 -14.96 -29.72
N SER A 50 -13.76 -14.53 -30.88
CA SER A 50 -13.60 -13.16 -31.37
C SER A 50 -14.68 -12.18 -30.90
N ASP A 51 -14.25 -10.98 -30.50
CA ASP A 51 -14.89 -9.65 -30.62
C ASP A 51 -16.43 -9.57 -30.65
N ARG A 52 -17.10 -10.38 -29.82
CA ARG A 52 -18.43 -10.05 -29.32
C ARG A 52 -18.16 -9.39 -27.98
N GLY A 53 -18.50 -8.11 -27.86
CA GLY A 53 -18.55 -7.48 -26.54
C GLY A 53 -19.22 -8.44 -25.55
N VAL A 54 -18.64 -8.59 -24.37
CA VAL A 54 -19.12 -9.49 -23.31
C VAL A 54 -20.65 -9.42 -23.30
N SER A 55 -21.31 -10.55 -23.56
CA SER A 55 -22.77 -10.57 -23.62
C SER A 55 -23.32 -9.93 -22.35
N GLN A 56 -24.38 -9.12 -22.45
CA GLN A 56 -25.00 -8.52 -21.25
C GLN A 56 -25.34 -9.59 -20.19
N ARG A 57 -25.64 -10.81 -20.65
CA ARG A 57 -25.85 -11.98 -19.81
C ARG A 57 -24.57 -12.42 -19.09
N ASP A 58 -23.45 -12.51 -19.80
CA ASP A 58 -22.14 -12.88 -19.22
C ASP A 58 -21.67 -11.80 -18.24
N LEU A 59 -21.87 -10.53 -18.57
CA LEU A 59 -21.56 -9.41 -17.67
C LEU A 59 -22.39 -9.48 -16.38
N ALA A 60 -23.69 -9.79 -16.49
CA ALA A 60 -24.55 -9.98 -15.32
C ALA A 60 -24.10 -11.16 -14.45
N VAL A 61 -23.67 -12.27 -15.05
CA VAL A 61 -23.08 -13.41 -14.34
C VAL A 61 -21.79 -13.03 -13.63
N LEU A 62 -20.91 -12.28 -14.30
CA LEU A 62 -19.66 -11.79 -13.71
C LEU A 62 -19.92 -10.84 -12.55
N GLN A 63 -20.93 -9.97 -12.66
CA GLN A 63 -21.32 -9.05 -11.58
C GLN A 63 -21.92 -9.79 -10.39
N SER A 64 -22.74 -10.82 -10.62
CA SER A 64 -23.39 -11.56 -9.53
C SER A 64 -22.43 -12.46 -8.76
N LYS A 65 -21.49 -13.12 -9.46
CA LYS A 65 -20.46 -14.00 -8.88
C LYS A 65 -19.16 -13.26 -8.54
N PHE A 66 -19.15 -11.93 -8.61
CA PHE A 66 -17.96 -11.14 -8.27
C PHE A 66 -17.70 -11.22 -6.77
N GLN A 67 -16.48 -11.61 -6.42
CA GLN A 67 -15.96 -11.50 -5.07
C GLN A 67 -14.65 -10.72 -5.12
N PHE A 68 -14.47 -9.81 -4.16
CA PHE A 68 -13.30 -8.97 -4.05
C PHE A 68 -12.04 -9.78 -3.72
N ILE A 69 -12.18 -10.74 -2.80
CA ILE A 69 -11.19 -11.79 -2.51
C ILE A 69 -11.91 -13.12 -2.71
N ARG A 70 -11.31 -13.97 -3.56
CA ARG A 70 -11.77 -15.32 -3.85
C ARG A 70 -10.98 -16.33 -3.02
N ASP A 71 -11.65 -17.40 -2.65
CA ASP A 71 -11.07 -18.58 -2.00
C ASP A 71 -10.78 -19.61 -3.11
N ASP A 72 -9.49 -19.90 -3.33
CA ASP A 72 -9.05 -20.72 -4.47
C ASP A 72 -9.51 -22.19 -4.31
N GLU A 73 -9.60 -22.69 -3.07
CA GLU A 73 -10.08 -24.03 -2.75
C GLU A 73 -11.58 -24.17 -2.99
N ALA A 74 -12.39 -23.25 -2.46
CA ALA A 74 -13.83 -23.25 -2.65
C ALA A 74 -14.21 -23.07 -4.14
N ASP A 75 -13.49 -22.20 -4.85
CA ASP A 75 -13.68 -21.98 -6.29
C ASP A 75 -13.30 -23.19 -7.15
N ALA A 76 -12.34 -24.01 -6.70
CA ALA A 76 -11.95 -25.22 -7.43
C ALA A 76 -13.04 -26.29 -7.35
N GLU A 77 -13.68 -26.43 -6.19
CA GLU A 77 -14.80 -27.35 -5.98
C GLU A 77 -16.07 -26.88 -6.70
N GLU A 78 -16.50 -25.64 -6.46
CA GLU A 78 -17.68 -25.07 -7.11
C GLU A 78 -17.51 -24.93 -8.63
N GLY A 79 -16.29 -24.62 -9.07
CA GLY A 79 -15.95 -24.43 -10.47
C GLY A 79 -15.93 -25.72 -11.30
N ASP A 80 -15.92 -26.90 -10.67
CA ASP A 80 -16.06 -28.17 -11.39
C ASP A 80 -17.51 -28.34 -11.89
N THR A 81 -18.48 -28.03 -11.02
CA THR A 81 -19.92 -28.19 -11.27
C THR A 81 -20.57 -26.99 -11.94
N ASP A 82 -20.24 -25.75 -11.54
CA ASP A 82 -20.83 -24.51 -12.06
C ASP A 82 -19.88 -23.78 -13.02
N TRP A 83 -20.22 -23.77 -14.30
CA TRP A 83 -19.44 -23.08 -15.33
C TRP A 83 -19.38 -21.56 -15.12
N GLN A 84 -20.38 -20.96 -14.43
CA GLN A 84 -20.41 -19.53 -14.14
C GLN A 84 -19.32 -19.14 -13.13
N VAL A 85 -19.12 -19.98 -12.11
CA VAL A 85 -18.02 -19.86 -11.15
C VAL A 85 -16.70 -19.95 -11.90
N ARG A 86 -16.51 -21.01 -12.70
CA ARG A 86 -15.31 -21.20 -13.52
C ARG A 86 -15.00 -20.02 -14.45
N MET A 87 -16.02 -19.43 -15.07
CA MET A 87 -15.88 -18.22 -15.89
C MET A 87 -15.44 -17.01 -15.05
N SER A 88 -16.07 -16.80 -13.90
CA SER A 88 -15.75 -15.67 -13.00
C SER A 88 -14.33 -15.77 -12.42
N VAL A 89 -13.87 -16.98 -12.05
CA VAL A 89 -12.49 -17.27 -11.61
C VAL A 89 -11.50 -16.91 -12.72
N ARG A 90 -11.77 -17.35 -13.95
CA ARG A 90 -10.90 -17.06 -15.10
C ARG A 90 -10.76 -15.56 -15.34
N TYR A 91 -11.86 -14.81 -15.25
CA TYR A 91 -11.83 -13.35 -15.35
C TYR A 91 -11.05 -12.71 -14.20
N TYR A 92 -11.28 -13.14 -12.96
CA TYR A 92 -10.60 -12.63 -11.77
C TYR A 92 -9.07 -12.82 -11.82
N ARG A 93 -8.60 -13.92 -12.41
CA ARG A 93 -7.16 -14.19 -12.64
C ARG A 93 -6.51 -13.26 -13.66
N GLN A 94 -7.29 -12.69 -14.58
CA GLN A 94 -6.81 -11.71 -15.57
C GLN A 94 -6.71 -10.29 -15.00
N LEU A 95 -7.35 -10.01 -13.86
CA LEU A 95 -7.38 -8.68 -13.27
C LEU A 95 -6.04 -8.28 -12.64
N PHE A 96 -5.62 -7.05 -12.89
CA PHE A 96 -4.37 -6.47 -12.37
C PHE A 96 -4.54 -5.88 -10.96
N ARG A 97 -4.53 -6.78 -9.96
CA ARG A 97 -4.85 -6.47 -8.55
C ARG A 97 -3.64 -6.46 -7.60
N GLU A 98 -2.43 -6.28 -8.12
CA GLU A 98 -1.24 -6.18 -7.25
C GLU A 98 -1.22 -4.85 -6.48
N TYR A 99 -1.52 -3.74 -7.14
CA TYR A 99 -1.51 -2.41 -6.55
C TYR A 99 -2.86 -1.70 -6.74
N ALA A 100 -3.36 -1.12 -5.65
CA ALA A 100 -4.48 -0.19 -5.61
C ALA A 100 -4.01 1.26 -5.71
N LEU A 101 -4.91 2.17 -6.05
CA LEU A 101 -4.71 3.61 -5.98
C LEU A 101 -5.35 4.17 -4.72
N ALA A 102 -4.73 5.22 -4.19
CA ALA A 102 -5.22 5.97 -3.04
C ALA A 102 -5.73 7.35 -3.47
N ASP A 103 -6.91 7.72 -2.98
CA ASP A 103 -7.36 9.11 -2.96
C ASP A 103 -7.01 9.72 -1.60
N LEU A 104 -6.00 10.59 -1.61
CA LEU A 104 -5.51 11.26 -0.42
C LEU A 104 -6.08 12.67 -0.27
N SER A 105 -7.16 13.04 -0.95
CA SER A 105 -7.69 14.41 -0.88
C SER A 105 -8.17 14.81 0.51
N LYS A 106 -8.67 13.86 1.31
CA LYS A 106 -9.22 14.07 2.66
C LYS A 106 -8.33 13.50 3.77
N TYR A 107 -7.02 13.39 3.52
CA TYR A 107 -6.08 12.80 4.47
C TYR A 107 -6.01 13.51 5.83
N GLN A 108 -6.27 14.83 5.87
CA GLN A 108 -6.30 15.61 7.11
C GLN A 108 -7.45 15.20 8.04
N GLU A 109 -8.56 14.73 7.48
CA GLU A 109 -9.68 14.12 8.22
C GLU A 109 -9.36 12.68 8.65
N GLY A 110 -8.24 12.10 8.21
CA GLY A 110 -7.93 10.68 8.40
C GLY A 110 -8.67 9.75 7.43
N LYS A 111 -9.28 10.30 6.37
CA LYS A 111 -10.02 9.52 5.38
C LYS A 111 -9.16 9.29 4.15
N ILE A 112 -9.03 8.02 3.75
CA ILE A 112 -8.29 7.58 2.56
C ILE A 112 -9.26 6.73 1.73
N GLY A 113 -9.45 7.12 0.46
CA GLY A 113 -10.19 6.30 -0.49
C GLY A 113 -9.26 5.32 -1.17
N LEU A 114 -9.68 4.07 -1.36
CA LEU A 114 -8.91 3.05 -2.06
C LEU A 114 -9.74 2.47 -3.20
N ARG A 115 -9.10 2.20 -4.34
CA ARG A 115 -9.71 1.46 -5.45
C ARG A 115 -8.68 0.72 -6.29
N TRP A 116 -9.12 -0.32 -6.98
CA TRP A 116 -8.32 -0.94 -8.03
C TRP A 116 -8.07 0.01 -9.20
N ARG A 117 -6.98 -0.25 -9.93
CA ARG A 117 -6.58 0.50 -11.12
C ARG A 117 -7.49 0.16 -12.30
N THR A 118 -7.74 1.14 -13.16
CA THR A 118 -8.36 0.91 -14.46
C THR A 118 -7.33 0.38 -15.46
N GLU A 119 -7.79 -0.17 -16.58
CA GLU A 119 -6.91 -0.63 -17.65
C GLU A 119 -5.91 0.44 -18.09
N MET A 120 -6.40 1.66 -18.39
CA MET A 120 -5.57 2.78 -18.81
C MET A 120 -4.50 3.15 -17.76
N GLU A 121 -4.84 3.04 -16.48
CA GLU A 121 -3.92 3.30 -15.37
C GLU A 121 -2.86 2.20 -15.24
N VAL A 122 -3.24 0.95 -15.49
CA VAL A 122 -2.28 -0.16 -15.49
C VAL A 122 -1.31 -0.02 -16.65
N VAL A 123 -1.80 0.25 -17.86
CA VAL A 123 -0.97 0.45 -19.07
C VAL A 123 -0.03 1.64 -18.92
N SER A 124 -0.50 2.75 -18.31
CA SER A 124 0.36 3.91 -18.04
C SER A 124 1.34 3.71 -16.87
N GLY A 125 1.26 2.59 -16.14
CA GLY A 125 2.12 2.31 -14.99
C GLY A 125 1.75 3.08 -13.72
N LYS A 126 0.54 3.65 -13.64
CA LYS A 126 0.03 4.35 -12.46
C LYS A 126 0.00 3.40 -11.25
N GLY A 127 0.49 3.86 -10.12
CA GLY A 127 0.58 3.06 -8.89
C GLY A 127 1.65 1.97 -8.88
N GLN A 128 2.48 1.87 -9.92
CA GLN A 128 3.63 0.95 -9.96
C GLN A 128 4.93 1.69 -10.25
N PHE A 129 4.98 2.42 -11.37
CA PHE A 129 6.11 3.28 -11.75
C PHE A 129 5.84 4.77 -11.49
N LEU A 130 4.56 5.11 -11.32
CA LEU A 130 4.10 6.42 -10.85
C LEU A 130 3.46 6.26 -9.47
N CYS A 131 3.47 7.34 -8.70
CA CYS A 131 2.80 7.41 -7.41
C CYS A 131 1.33 6.96 -7.51
N GLY A 132 0.93 6.09 -6.59
CA GLY A 132 -0.42 5.54 -6.48
C GLY A 132 -1.45 6.51 -5.92
N ASN A 133 -1.05 7.72 -5.52
CA ASN A 133 -2.02 8.77 -5.21
C ASN A 133 -2.63 9.30 -6.53
N LYS A 134 -3.97 9.31 -6.62
CA LYS A 134 -4.71 9.75 -7.81
C LYS A 134 -4.23 11.10 -8.35
N ARG A 135 -3.91 12.04 -7.46
CA ARG A 135 -3.52 13.43 -7.79
C ARG A 135 -1.99 13.67 -7.72
N CYS A 136 -1.17 12.66 -8.00
CA CYS A 136 0.30 12.78 -7.93
C CYS A 136 0.99 11.95 -9.00
N ASP A 137 1.90 12.56 -9.77
CA ASP A 137 2.58 11.90 -10.89
C ASP A 137 4.10 11.75 -10.68
N VAL A 138 4.54 11.78 -9.41
CA VAL A 138 5.94 11.52 -9.04
C VAL A 138 6.31 10.07 -9.40
N ARG A 139 7.49 9.89 -10.01
CA ARG A 139 8.01 8.58 -10.45
C ARG A 139 9.16 8.03 -9.60
N VAL A 140 9.77 8.89 -8.78
CA VAL A 140 10.98 8.57 -8.04
C VAL A 140 10.68 8.26 -6.57
N ARG A 141 11.54 7.44 -5.95
CA ARG A 141 11.48 7.09 -4.51
C ARG A 141 10.09 6.64 -4.07
N LEU A 142 9.55 5.67 -4.82
CA LEU A 142 8.25 5.07 -4.54
C LEU A 142 8.42 3.87 -3.61
N HIS A 143 7.64 3.84 -2.53
CA HIS A 143 7.61 2.75 -1.55
C HIS A 143 6.23 2.11 -1.52
N SER A 144 6.20 0.79 -1.29
CA SER A 144 4.97 0.02 -1.15
C SER A 144 4.54 -0.06 0.31
N TYR A 145 3.25 0.14 0.55
CA TYR A 145 2.61 0.05 1.85
C TYR A 145 1.37 -0.82 1.74
N GLU A 146 1.03 -1.51 2.82
CA GLU A 146 -0.22 -2.25 2.95
C GLU A 146 -1.19 -1.44 3.79
N LEU A 147 -2.37 -1.20 3.23
CA LEU A 147 -3.42 -0.41 3.86
C LEU A 147 -4.64 -1.28 4.11
N LEU A 148 -5.26 -1.09 5.27
CA LEU A 148 -6.52 -1.74 5.60
C LEU A 148 -7.64 -1.17 4.73
N PHE A 149 -8.26 -2.03 3.95
CA PHE A 149 -9.42 -1.72 3.14
C PHE A 149 -10.65 -2.41 3.72
N ALA A 150 -11.60 -1.62 4.19
CA ALA A 150 -12.90 -2.09 4.63
C ALA A 150 -13.91 -1.90 3.49
N TYR A 151 -14.66 -2.94 3.17
CA TYR A 151 -15.64 -2.95 2.09
C TYR A 151 -16.88 -3.73 2.48
N VAL A 152 -17.97 -3.52 1.74
CA VAL A 152 -19.23 -4.25 1.91
C VAL A 152 -19.41 -5.14 0.70
N GLU A 153 -19.63 -6.42 0.93
CA GLU A 153 -19.85 -7.43 -0.11
C GLU A 153 -21.01 -8.31 0.34
N HIS A 154 -22.03 -8.46 -0.52
CA HIS A 154 -23.28 -9.18 -0.19
C HIS A 154 -23.94 -8.76 1.14
N GLY A 155 -23.81 -7.48 1.53
CA GLY A 155 -24.36 -6.94 2.78
C GLY A 155 -23.46 -7.11 4.00
N GLU A 156 -22.36 -7.85 3.88
CA GLU A 156 -21.41 -8.10 4.96
C GLU A 156 -20.22 -7.16 4.93
N LYS A 157 -19.80 -6.67 6.10
CA LYS A 157 -18.60 -5.84 6.24
C LYS A 157 -17.36 -6.72 6.29
N LYS A 158 -16.54 -6.65 5.25
CA LYS A 158 -15.27 -7.37 5.13
C LYS A 158 -14.08 -6.41 5.25
N ARG A 159 -12.90 -6.97 5.53
CA ARG A 159 -11.64 -6.22 5.65
C ARG A 159 -10.51 -7.02 5.02
N CYS A 160 -9.59 -6.31 4.37
CA CYS A 160 -8.38 -6.92 3.83
C CYS A 160 -7.23 -5.90 3.78
N LEU A 161 -6.02 -6.38 3.54
CA LEU A 161 -4.87 -5.52 3.26
C LEU A 161 -4.70 -5.39 1.75
N VAL A 162 -4.61 -4.15 1.27
CA VAL A 162 -4.31 -3.85 -0.13
C VAL A 162 -2.99 -3.11 -0.24
N LYS A 163 -2.20 -3.47 -1.24
CA LYS A 163 -0.90 -2.83 -1.49
C LYS A 163 -1.09 -1.54 -2.29
N VAL A 164 -0.44 -0.47 -1.85
CA VAL A 164 -0.38 0.82 -2.57
C VAL A 164 1.08 1.25 -2.62
N ARG A 165 1.54 1.72 -3.79
CA ARG A 165 2.90 2.23 -3.97
C ARG A 165 2.89 3.74 -4.16
N VAL A 166 3.52 4.51 -3.27
CA VAL A 166 3.48 5.99 -3.28
C VAL A 166 4.84 6.62 -3.02
N CYS A 167 5.01 7.90 -3.37
CA CYS A 167 6.19 8.69 -3.03
C CYS A 167 6.23 9.07 -1.54
N GLY A 168 7.39 9.50 -1.05
CA GLY A 168 7.58 9.89 0.35
C GLY A 168 6.61 10.97 0.86
N ASP A 169 6.24 11.96 0.03
CA ASP A 169 5.30 13.00 0.44
C ASP A 169 3.87 12.47 0.57
N CYS A 170 3.48 11.54 -0.29
CA CYS A 170 2.18 10.86 -0.17
C CYS A 170 2.17 9.86 0.99
N ALA A 171 3.30 9.23 1.31
CA ALA A 171 3.42 8.39 2.50
C ALA A 171 3.16 9.18 3.80
N LYS A 172 3.71 10.41 3.91
CA LYS A 172 3.40 11.31 5.04
C LYS A 172 1.90 11.63 5.14
N LYS A 173 1.20 11.75 4.02
CA LYS A 173 -0.26 11.97 3.99
C LYS A 173 -1.03 10.74 4.45
N ILE A 174 -0.62 9.54 4.02
CA ILE A 174 -1.21 8.26 4.47
C ILE A 174 -1.13 8.14 6.00
N PHE A 175 0.05 8.41 6.57
CA PHE A 175 0.28 8.26 8.01
C PHE A 175 0.09 9.56 8.80
N PHE A 176 -0.63 10.54 8.25
CA PHE A 176 -0.72 11.90 8.82
C PHE A 176 -1.14 11.92 10.29
N LYS A 177 -2.22 11.20 10.64
CA LYS A 177 -2.71 11.14 12.03
C LYS A 177 -1.71 10.44 12.97
N LYS A 178 -1.12 9.33 12.52
CA LYS A 178 -0.15 8.56 13.30
C LYS A 178 1.11 9.37 13.56
N LEU A 179 1.64 10.06 12.55
CA LEU A 179 2.80 10.93 12.68
C LEU A 179 2.53 12.11 13.63
N ALA A 180 1.34 12.72 13.55
CA ALA A 180 0.94 13.78 14.46
C ALA A 180 0.82 13.29 15.92
N GLU A 181 0.31 12.08 16.14
CA GLU A 181 0.23 11.47 17.47
C GLU A 181 1.61 11.18 18.05
N VAL A 182 2.51 10.56 17.26
CA VAL A 182 3.89 10.26 17.67
C VAL A 182 4.61 11.53 18.09
N ARG A 183 4.54 12.59 17.27
CA ARG A 183 5.16 13.88 17.57
C ARG A 183 4.69 14.47 18.91
N ARG A 184 3.37 14.44 19.18
CA ARG A 184 2.83 14.93 20.46
C ARG A 184 3.32 14.12 21.65
N LYS A 185 3.48 12.79 21.49
CA LYS A 185 4.01 11.93 22.55
C LYS A 185 5.49 12.23 22.82
N GLU A 186 6.30 12.42 21.78
CA GLU A 186 7.71 12.79 21.90
C GLU A 186 7.87 14.13 22.63
N GLU A 187 7.11 15.16 22.25
CA GLU A 187 7.11 16.46 22.92
C GLU A 187 6.69 16.38 24.40
N LYS A 188 5.79 15.44 24.75
CA LYS A 188 5.39 15.21 26.16
C LYS A 188 6.49 14.48 26.93
N MET A 189 7.16 13.50 26.32
CA MET A 189 8.26 12.77 26.94
C MET A 189 9.46 13.70 27.16
N GLU A 190 9.77 14.57 26.21
CA GLU A 190 10.86 15.54 26.34
C GLU A 190 10.59 16.54 27.47
N ARG A 191 9.35 17.06 27.57
CA ARG A 191 8.94 17.89 28.71
C ARG A 191 9.09 17.16 30.05
N ARG A 192 8.71 15.88 30.12
CA ARG A 192 8.87 15.08 31.35
C ARG A 192 10.34 14.86 31.71
N LYS A 193 11.21 14.63 30.73
CA LYS A 193 12.67 14.52 30.96
C LYS A 193 13.24 15.83 31.49
N LEU A 194 12.81 16.96 30.94
CA LEU A 194 13.28 18.28 31.37
C LEU A 194 12.85 18.58 32.81
N VAL A 195 11.59 18.29 33.17
CA VAL A 195 11.09 18.41 34.55
C VAL A 195 11.81 17.44 35.49
N MET A 196 12.04 16.20 35.08
CA MET A 196 12.83 15.23 35.85
C MET A 196 14.27 15.71 36.10
N PHE A 197 14.91 16.27 35.08
CA PHE A 197 16.26 16.79 35.16
C PHE A 197 16.33 18.02 36.07
N GLU A 198 15.37 18.93 35.96
CA GLU A 198 15.24 20.10 36.83
C GLU A 198 15.02 19.68 38.30
N MET A 199 14.10 18.73 38.54
CA MET A 199 13.88 18.16 39.87
C MET A 199 15.14 17.50 40.43
N MET A 200 15.89 16.76 39.60
CA MET A 200 17.16 16.14 39.98
C MET A 200 18.22 17.19 40.33
N LEU A 201 18.31 18.29 39.57
CA LEU A 201 19.18 19.42 39.91
C LEU A 201 18.81 20.04 41.26
N MET A 202 17.52 20.26 41.51
CA MET A 202 17.05 20.81 42.79
C MET A 202 17.39 19.90 43.97
N ILE A 203 17.24 18.58 43.81
CA ILE A 203 17.62 17.59 44.84
C ILE A 203 19.14 17.64 45.08
N MET A 204 19.95 17.63 44.03
CA MET A 204 21.41 17.72 44.16
C MET A 204 21.86 19.02 44.82
N ALA A 205 21.23 20.15 44.51
CA ALA A 205 21.50 21.44 45.15
C ALA A 205 21.16 21.43 46.64
N LYS A 206 20.01 20.86 47.02
CA LYS A 206 19.63 20.68 48.44
C LYS A 206 20.62 19.79 49.19
N MET A 207 21.03 18.66 48.62
CA MET A 207 22.02 17.76 49.25
C MET A 207 23.38 18.45 49.46
N LYS A 208 23.83 19.28 48.50
CA LYS A 208 25.05 20.07 48.64
C LYS A 208 24.94 21.10 49.75
N MET A 209 23.82 21.81 49.85
CA MET A 209 23.57 22.78 50.93
C MET A 209 23.55 22.10 52.30
N GLU A 210 22.86 20.97 52.44
CA GLU A 210 22.82 20.22 53.70
C GLU A 210 24.21 19.69 54.12
N CYS A 211 25.04 19.24 53.18
CA CYS A 211 26.42 18.84 53.47
C CYS A 211 27.28 20.03 53.91
N LEU A 212 27.15 21.20 53.25
CA LEU A 212 27.87 22.42 53.65
C LEU A 212 27.49 22.87 55.05
N VAL A 213 26.20 22.84 55.40
CA VAL A 213 25.75 23.17 56.76
C VAL A 213 26.35 22.21 57.78
N LYS A 214 26.33 20.89 57.53
CA LYS A 214 26.92 19.89 58.43
C LYS A 214 28.42 20.09 58.65
N VAL A 215 29.16 20.44 57.60
CA VAL A 215 30.59 20.77 57.69
C VAL A 215 30.78 22.01 58.55
N PHE A 216 30.07 23.12 58.28
CA PHE A 216 30.22 24.34 59.07
C PHE A 216 29.84 24.16 60.55
N THR A 217 28.84 23.34 60.87
CA THR A 217 28.44 23.05 62.25
C THR A 217 29.38 22.12 62.99
N SER A 218 30.27 21.38 62.31
CA SER A 218 31.24 20.49 62.97
C SER A 218 32.58 21.18 63.29
N TYR A 219 32.79 22.41 62.80
CA TYR A 219 33.99 23.21 63.05
C TYR A 219 33.75 24.39 64.01
N ALA A 220 32.57 24.47 64.64
CA ALA A 220 32.21 25.43 65.69
C ALA A 220 32.02 24.68 67.02
#